data_AF-A0A926R882-F1
#
_entry.id   AF-A0A926R882-F1
#
_cell.length_a   1.000
_cell.length_b   1.000
_cell.length_c   1.000
_cell.angle_alpha   90.00
_cell.angle_beta   90.00
_cell.angle_gamma   90.00
#
_symmetry.space_group_name_H-M   'P 1'
#
loop_
_entity.id
_entity.type
_entity.pdbx_description
1 polymer ?
#
loop_
_entity_poly.entity_id
_entity_poly.type
_entity_poly.pdbx_seq_one_letter_code
_entity_poly.pdbx_strand_id
1 'polypeptide(L)'
;MKKILTISLIFSLIVITSFIKNSTKKIDEELFSLKDNISDLNLELDNVKLEFDYLSSPEKLTSYQNLYFENKLTQKSINEIGIIDFTREKILTNDVKIIDSEK
;
A
#
# COMPACT_ATOMS: atom_id res chain seq x y z
N MET A 1 -3.82 -14.20 -64.61
CA MET A 1 -3.00 -13.70 -63.48
C MET A 1 -3.79 -12.79 -62.53
N LYS A 2 -4.48 -11.72 -63.00
CA LYS A 2 -5.25 -10.80 -62.13
C LYS A 2 -6.31 -11.48 -61.25
N LYS A 3 -7.03 -12.49 -61.77
CA LYS A 3 -8.05 -13.25 -60.99
C LYS A 3 -7.46 -14.11 -59.85
N ILE A 4 -6.29 -14.72 -60.06
CA ILE A 4 -5.60 -15.49 -59.01
C ILE A 4 -5.11 -14.53 -57.91
N LEU A 5 -4.58 -13.38 -58.31
CA LEU A 5 -4.13 -12.35 -57.38
C LEU A 5 -5.28 -11.84 -56.50
N THR A 6 -6.47 -11.59 -57.07
CA THR A 6 -7.64 -11.16 -56.30
C THR A 6 -8.12 -12.23 -55.32
N ILE A 7 -8.14 -13.51 -55.72
CA ILE A 7 -8.49 -14.62 -54.82
C ILE A 7 -7.48 -14.73 -53.67
N SER A 8 -6.19 -14.65 -53.98
CA SER A 8 -5.13 -14.72 -52.97
C SER A 8 -5.20 -13.56 -51.98
N LEU A 9 -5.52 -12.36 -52.46
CA LEU A 9 -5.72 -11.19 -51.61
C LEU A 9 -6.91 -11.36 -50.67
N ILE A 10 -8.06 -11.82 -51.19
CA ILE A 10 -9.26 -12.09 -50.38
C ILE A 10 -8.97 -13.14 -49.31
N PHE A 11 -8.28 -14.23 -49.67
CA PHE A 11 -7.91 -15.27 -48.72
C PHE A 11 -6.94 -14.74 -47.64
N SER A 12 -5.93 -13.96 -48.04
CA SER A 12 -4.99 -13.34 -47.11
C SER A 12 -5.70 -12.40 -46.13
N LEU A 13 -6.66 -11.60 -46.60
CA LEU A 13 -7.49 -10.75 -45.74
C LEU A 13 -8.29 -11.56 -44.72
N ILE A 14 -8.89 -12.69 -45.11
CA ILE A 14 -9.63 -13.57 -44.19
C ILE A 14 -8.71 -14.13 -43.10
N VAL A 15 -7.50 -14.58 -43.48
CA VAL A 15 -6.53 -15.12 -42.52
C VAL A 15 -6.04 -14.03 -41.56
N ILE A 16 -5.65 -12.86 -42.08
CA ILE A 16 -5.15 -11.74 -41.26
C ILE A 16 -6.24 -11.26 -40.29
N THR A 17 -7.48 -11.08 -40.76
CA THR A 17 -8.59 -10.65 -39.90
C THR A 17 -8.92 -11.68 -38.83
N SER A 18 -8.86 -12.98 -39.15
CA SER A 18 -9.06 -14.06 -38.16
C SER A 18 -7.96 -14.08 -37.10
N PHE A 19 -6.70 -13.88 -37.52
CA PHE A 19 -5.57 -13.78 -36.61
C PHE A 19 -5.70 -12.60 -35.66
N ILE A 20 -6.00 -11.40 -36.20
CA ILE A 20 -6.22 -10.20 -35.40
C ILE A 20 -7.38 -10.40 -34.43
N LYS A 21 -8.52 -10.92 -34.92
CA LYS A 21 -9.70 -11.18 -34.07
C LYS A 21 -9.38 -12.09 -32.89
N ASN A 22 -8.62 -13.18 -33.13
CA ASN A 22 -8.24 -14.11 -32.07
C ASN A 22 -7.27 -13.46 -31.07
N SER A 23 -6.30 -12.68 -31.57
CA SER A 23 -5.37 -11.94 -30.71
C SER A 23 -6.08 -10.90 -29.85
N THR A 24 -7.00 -10.13 -30.44
CA THR A 24 -7.79 -9.13 -29.70
C THR A 24 -8.64 -9.79 -28.63
N LYS A 25 -9.32 -10.91 -28.94
CA LYS A 25 -10.12 -11.64 -27.93
C LYS A 25 -9.28 -12.09 -26.75
N LYS A 26 -8.06 -12.58 -26.99
CA LYS A 26 -7.14 -12.99 -25.92
C LYS A 26 -6.74 -11.80 -25.04
N ILE A 27 -6.43 -10.65 -25.66
CA ILE A 27 -6.08 -9.44 -24.92
C ILE A 27 -7.27 -8.95 -24.09
N ASP A 28 -8.49 -8.99 -24.63
CA ASP A 28 -9.70 -8.58 -23.91
C ASP A 28 -9.96 -9.48 -22.68
N GLU A 29 -9.74 -10.80 -22.81
CA GLU A 29 -9.85 -11.75 -21.70
C GLU A 29 -8.81 -11.48 -20.61
N GLU A 30 -7.55 -11.23 -21.00
CA GLU A 30 -6.47 -10.88 -20.08
C GLU A 30 -6.75 -9.55 -19.37
N LEU A 31 -7.27 -8.54 -20.09
CA LEU A 31 -7.63 -7.24 -19.54
C LEU A 31 -8.80 -7.34 -18.57
N PHE A 32 -9.79 -8.19 -18.86
CA PHE A 32 -10.89 -8.47 -17.95
C PHE A 32 -10.39 -9.11 -16.66
N SER A 33 -9.58 -10.17 -16.75
CA SER A 33 -9.01 -10.84 -15.57
C SER A 33 -8.13 -9.90 -14.75
N LEU A 34 -7.30 -9.08 -15.40
CA LEU A 34 -6.46 -8.11 -14.69
C LEU A 34 -7.30 -7.05 -13.97
N LYS A 35 -8.37 -6.56 -14.61
CA LYS A 35 -9.27 -5.59 -13.99
C LYS A 35 -9.98 -6.17 -12.76
N ASP A 36 -10.42 -7.42 -12.83
CA ASP A 36 -11.04 -8.10 -11.69
C ASP A 36 -10.01 -8.31 -10.56
N ASN A 37 -8.80 -8.78 -10.86
CA ASN A 37 -7.74 -8.92 -9.86
C ASN A 37 -7.40 -7.59 -9.17
N ILE A 38 -7.34 -6.48 -9.92
CA ILE A 38 -7.12 -5.14 -9.36
C ILE A 38 -8.29 -4.75 -8.45
N SER A 39 -9.52 -5.07 -8.84
CA SER A 39 -10.70 -4.81 -8.01
C SER A 39 -10.65 -5.57 -6.70
N ASP A 40 -10.31 -6.86 -6.74
CA ASP A 40 -10.18 -7.71 -5.55
C ASP A 40 -9.08 -7.20 -4.62
N LEU A 41 -7.91 -6.82 -5.18
CA LEU A 41 -6.80 -6.29 -4.39
C LEU A 41 -7.15 -4.95 -3.74
N ASN A 42 -7.92 -4.08 -4.41
CA ASN A 42 -8.40 -2.83 -3.81
C ASN A 42 -9.35 -3.08 -2.64
N LEU A 43 -10.24 -4.08 -2.75
CA LEU A 43 -11.12 -4.46 -1.64
C LEU A 43 -10.32 -4.99 -0.43
N GLU A 44 -9.29 -5.80 -0.67
CA GLU A 44 -8.41 -6.27 0.40
C GLU A 44 -7.65 -5.11 1.05
N LEU A 45 -7.11 -4.18 0.25
CA LEU A 45 -6.43 -3.01 0.75
C LEU A 45 -7.35 -2.12 1.62
N ASP A 46 -8.58 -1.89 1.18
CA ASP A 46 -9.56 -1.08 1.91
C ASP A 46 -9.92 -1.75 3.25
N ASN A 47 -10.06 -3.08 3.29
CA ASN A 47 -10.30 -3.83 4.52
C ASN A 47 -9.11 -3.72 5.50
N VAL A 48 -7.89 -3.92 5.02
CA VAL A 48 -6.68 -3.79 5.85
C VAL A 48 -6.53 -2.36 6.37
N LYS A 49 -6.82 -1.36 5.53
CA LYS A 49 -6.79 0.04 5.95
C LYS A 49 -7.83 0.34 7.02
N LEU A 50 -9.05 -0.18 6.88
CA LEU A 50 -10.09 -0.03 7.90
C LEU A 50 -9.67 -0.66 9.23
N GLU A 51 -9.08 -1.86 9.19
CA GLU A 51 -8.54 -2.52 10.38
C GLU A 51 -7.41 -1.69 11.01
N PHE A 52 -6.47 -1.19 10.21
CA PHE A 52 -5.41 -0.31 10.68
C PHE A 52 -5.96 0.95 11.34
N ASP A 53 -6.90 1.66 10.70
CA ASP A 53 -7.50 2.89 11.22
C ASP A 53 -8.26 2.62 12.54
N TYR A 54 -8.92 1.47 12.65
CA TYR A 54 -9.59 1.05 13.89
C TYR A 54 -8.60 0.74 15.01
N LEU A 55 -7.59 -0.09 14.74
CA LEU A 55 -6.60 -0.53 15.74
C LEU A 55 -5.67 0.60 16.19
N SER A 56 -5.38 1.55 15.30
CA SER A 56 -4.57 2.75 15.58
C SER A 56 -5.38 3.92 16.15
N SER A 57 -6.71 3.77 16.29
CA SER A 57 -7.55 4.80 16.89
C SER A 57 -7.12 5.10 18.33
N PRO A 58 -7.21 6.36 18.79
CA PRO A 58 -6.80 6.74 20.15
C PRO A 58 -7.49 5.91 21.26
N GLU A 59 -8.77 5.58 21.05
CA GLU A 59 -9.53 4.74 21.98
C GLU A 59 -8.95 3.33 22.08
N LYS A 60 -8.62 2.70 20.94
CA LYS A 60 -7.99 1.38 20.93
C LYS A 60 -6.57 1.40 21.46
N LEU A 61 -5.77 2.40 21.09
CA LEU A 61 -4.42 2.55 21.61
C LEU A 61 -4.41 2.72 23.13
N THR A 62 -5.32 3.52 23.68
CA THR A 62 -5.48 3.68 25.14
C THR A 62 -5.94 2.37 25.78
N SER A 63 -6.87 1.66 25.14
CA SER A 63 -7.33 0.34 25.62
C SER A 63 -6.18 -0.67 25.67
N TYR A 64 -5.32 -0.71 24.66
CA TYR A 64 -4.14 -1.59 24.61
C TYR A 64 -3.05 -1.15 25.59
N GLN A 65 -2.85 0.16 25.76
CA GLN A 65 -1.97 0.70 26.79
C GLN A 65 -2.38 0.18 28.16
N ASN A 66 -3.67 0.29 28.49
CA ASN A 66 -4.17 -0.16 29.78
C ASN A 66 -4.01 -1.69 29.92
N LEU A 67 -4.46 -2.45 28.91
CA LEU A 67 -4.45 -3.91 28.96
C LEU A 67 -3.05 -4.52 29.09
N TYR A 68 -2.04 -3.96 28.40
CA TYR A 68 -0.71 -4.57 28.32
C TYR A 68 0.36 -3.85 29.14
N PHE A 69 0.15 -2.58 29.49
CA PHE A 69 1.20 -1.70 30.00
C PHE A 69 0.83 -0.91 31.25
N GLU A 70 -0.33 -1.17 31.87
CA GLU A 70 -0.84 -0.43 33.05
C GLU A 70 0.23 -0.21 34.14
N ASN A 71 1.06 -1.22 34.41
CA ASN A 71 2.10 -1.16 35.45
C ASN A 71 3.53 -0.94 34.90
N LYS A 72 3.69 -0.74 33.59
CA LYS A 72 5.01 -0.65 32.93
C LYS A 72 5.27 0.70 32.25
N LEU A 73 4.24 1.49 31.95
CA LEU A 73 4.39 2.81 31.33
C LEU A 73 4.00 3.89 32.34
N THR A 74 4.93 4.81 32.59
CA THR A 74 4.67 6.01 33.39
C THR A 74 4.36 7.17 32.46
N GLN A 75 3.25 7.87 32.69
CA GLN A 75 2.91 9.06 31.92
C GLN A 75 3.95 10.16 32.20
N LYS A 76 4.59 10.66 31.14
CA LYS A 76 5.55 11.76 31.20
C LYS A 76 4.90 13.05 30.72
N SER A 77 5.16 14.14 31.43
CA SER A 77 4.77 15.47 31.00
C SER A 77 5.55 15.87 29.74
N ILE A 78 4.93 16.67 28.87
CA ILE A 78 5.60 17.23 27.68
C ILE A 78 6.86 18.02 28.07
N ASN A 79 6.87 18.61 29.28
CA ASN A 79 8.01 19.35 29.81
C ASN A 79 9.20 18.43 30.16
N GLU A 80 8.99 17.12 30.30
CA GLU A 80 10.04 16.13 30.53
C GLU A 80 10.65 15.60 29.21
N ILE A 81 10.08 15.96 28.05
CA ILE A 81 10.59 15.55 26.73
C ILE A 81 11.61 16.58 26.23
N GLY A 82 12.88 16.18 26.13
CA GLY A 82 13.94 17.02 25.58
C GLY A 82 13.87 17.12 24.06
N ILE A 83 14.09 18.32 23.50
CA ILE A 83 14.20 18.56 22.06
C ILE A 83 15.69 18.59 21.69
N ILE A 84 16.10 17.78 20.71
CA ILE A 84 17.48 17.78 20.18
C ILE A 84 17.51 18.61 18.89
N ASP A 85 18.21 19.75 18.91
CA ASP A 85 18.43 20.63 17.75
C ASP A 85 19.82 20.38 17.16
N PHE A 86 19.89 19.64 16.04
CA PHE A 86 21.16 19.30 15.37
C PHE A 86 21.77 20.45 14.57
N THR A 87 21.06 21.57 14.41
CA THR A 87 21.47 22.70 13.57
C THR A 87 22.61 23.53 14.17
N ARG A 88 22.85 23.42 15.48
CA ARG A 88 23.84 24.21 16.22
C ARG A 88 25.00 23.41 16.82
N GLU A 89 25.15 22.13 16.46
CA GLU A 89 26.10 21.21 17.11
C GLU A 89 26.03 21.23 18.66
N LYS A 90 24.88 21.65 19.22
CA LYS A 90 24.65 21.79 20.66
C LYS A 90 23.31 21.20 21.02
N ILE A 91 23.34 20.22 21.92
CA ILE A 91 22.15 19.67 22.55
C ILE A 91 21.69 20.69 23.61
N LEU A 92 20.58 21.37 23.36
CA LEU A 92 19.93 22.26 24.33
C LEU A 92 18.93 21.43 25.16
N THR A 93 19.40 20.81 26.23
CA THR A 93 18.52 20.15 27.20
C THR A 93 18.08 21.17 28.26
N ASN A 94 16.79 21.49 28.32
CA ASN A 94 16.21 22.06 29.54
C ASN A 94 16.06 20.89 30.55
N ASP A 95 17.04 20.73 31.42
CA ASP A 95 16.97 19.95 32.67
C ASP A 95 16.50 18.48 32.60
N VAL A 96 17.02 17.68 31.65
CA VAL A 96 16.85 16.23 31.73
C VAL A 96 17.85 15.66 32.74
N LYS A 97 17.43 15.46 33.99
CA LYS A 97 18.13 14.55 34.92
C LYS A 97 17.92 13.12 34.41
N ILE A 98 18.93 12.59 33.73
CA ILE A 98 19.04 11.15 33.50
C ILE A 98 19.29 10.54 34.88
N ILE A 99 18.26 9.95 35.48
CA ILE A 99 18.43 9.04 36.61
C ILE A 99 18.96 7.76 35.98
N ASP A 100 20.27 7.61 36.01
CA ASP A 100 20.91 6.32 35.83
C ASP A 100 20.44 5.46 37.00
N SER A 101 19.57 4.49 36.73
CA SER A 101 19.20 3.52 37.75
C SER A 101 20.39 2.57 37.92
N GLU A 102 21.30 2.95 38.82
CA GLU A 102 22.18 1.99 39.46
C GLU A 102 21.32 0.92 40.18
N LYS A 103 21.68 -0.33 39.88
CA LYS A 103 21.39 -1.60 40.59
C LYS A 103 20.18 -2.42 40.17
#